data_AF-A0A3G8WWF6-F1
#
_entry.id   AF-A0A3G8WWF6-F1
#
_cell.length_a   1.000
_cell.length_b   1.000
_cell.length_c   1.000
_cell.angle_alpha   90.00
_cell.angle_beta   90.00
_cell.angle_gamma   90.00
#
_symmetry.space_group_name_H-M   'P 1'
#
loop_
_entity.id
_entity.type
_entity.pdbx_description
1 polymer ?
#
loop_
_entity_poly.entity_id
_entity_poly.type
_entity_poly.pdbx_seq_one_letter_code
_entity_poly.pdbx_strand_id
1 'polypeptide(L)'
;MLFIPFFAGKKTPYIGCGKCGTHYYPTAFPAFEQQAIEFSKQTKKRWYHFSGLMLLSIFVIGAVTLVYKGSQENKKRMDNNLAAIQPNCVIFYHKAEDVNTSMLVSRVVADTVFVHENSRSTNGSAYQIDDSDNYKGPETFFMKSELKKWLAEGKINDITEPQTYAE
;
A
#
# COMPACT_ATOMS: atom_id res chain seq x y z
N MET A 1 13.96 -17.20 21.10
CA MET A 1 13.02 -16.06 21.06
C MET A 1 13.81 -14.77 21.19
N LEU A 2 13.78 -13.91 20.17
CA LEU A 2 14.42 -12.60 20.20
C LEU A 2 13.39 -11.58 20.74
N PHE A 3 13.54 -11.13 21.99
CA PHE A 3 12.62 -10.16 22.59
C PHE A 3 13.13 -8.74 22.32
N ILE A 4 12.40 -8.00 21.50
CA ILE A 4 12.69 -6.57 21.25
C ILE A 4 11.72 -5.75 22.12
N PRO A 5 12.22 -5.04 23.14
CA PRO A 5 11.35 -4.22 24.00
C PRO A 5 10.82 -3.02 23.21
N PHE A 6 9.50 -2.99 22.97
CA PHE A 6 8.80 -1.82 22.42
C PHE A 6 8.74 -0.66 23.40
N PHE A 7 8.81 -0.96 24.69
CA PHE A 7 8.79 0.02 25.77
C PHE A 7 9.96 -0.21 26.71
N ALA A 8 10.53 0.89 27.18
CA ALA A 8 11.52 0.85 28.23
C ALA A 8 10.93 0.18 29.48
N GLY A 9 11.54 -0.95 29.89
CA GLY A 9 11.13 -1.75 31.04
C GLY A 9 10.97 -0.95 32.33
N LYS A 10 10.27 -1.58 33.30
CA LYS A 10 10.10 -0.99 34.64
C LYS A 10 11.48 -0.82 35.28
N LYS A 11 11.68 0.33 35.93
CA LYS A 11 12.88 0.57 36.73
C LYS A 11 12.67 -0.02 38.11
N THR A 12 13.66 -0.74 38.59
CA THR A 12 13.66 -1.32 39.93
C THR A 12 14.70 -0.59 40.77
N PRO A 13 14.30 0.23 41.76
CA PRO A 13 15.24 0.81 42.71
C PRO A 13 15.74 -0.28 43.67
N TYR A 14 16.97 -0.12 44.16
CA TYR A 14 17.60 -1.00 45.15
C TYR A 14 18.19 -0.16 46.29
N ILE A 15 18.14 -0.69 47.51
CA ILE A 15 18.75 -0.08 48.70
C ILE A 15 20.06 -0.82 48.98
N GLY A 16 21.18 -0.09 48.99
CA GLY A 16 22.51 -0.63 49.26
C GLY A 16 22.92 -0.47 50.72
N CYS A 17 23.41 -1.54 51.34
CA CYS A 17 24.02 -1.51 52.66
C CYS A 17 25.48 -1.04 52.57
N GLY A 18 25.79 0.16 53.06
CA GLY A 18 27.17 0.70 53.00
C GLY A 18 28.21 -0.09 53.81
N LYS A 19 27.79 -0.88 54.81
CA LYS A 19 28.69 -1.73 55.62
C LYS A 19 28.93 -3.12 55.04
N CYS A 20 27.91 -3.70 54.39
CA CYS A 20 27.89 -5.10 54.01
C CYS A 20 27.82 -5.33 52.50
N GLY A 21 27.66 -4.28 51.70
CA GLY A 21 27.66 -4.33 50.24
C GLY A 21 26.47 -5.05 49.61
N THR A 22 25.54 -5.54 50.43
CA THR A 22 24.33 -6.23 49.95
C THR A 22 23.29 -5.22 49.46
N HIS A 23 22.51 -5.66 48.48
CA HIS A 23 21.43 -4.88 47.87
C HIS A 23 20.09 -5.51 48.19
N TYR A 24 19.13 -4.71 48.62
CA TYR A 24 17.79 -5.14 48.98
C TYR A 24 16.74 -4.44 48.13
N TYR A 25 15.62 -5.12 47.90
CA TYR A 25 14.45 -4.46 47.34
C TYR A 25 13.82 -3.50 48.36
N PRO A 26 13.27 -2.36 47.93
CA PRO A 26 12.63 -1.39 48.84
C PRO A 26 11.47 -1.99 49.63
N THR A 27 10.82 -3.05 49.11
CA THR A 27 9.77 -3.80 49.80
C THR A 27 10.24 -4.46 51.11
N ALA A 28 11.55 -4.68 51.27
CA ALA A 28 12.13 -5.16 52.54
C ALA A 28 12.18 -4.07 53.62
N PHE A 29 11.98 -2.80 53.26
CA PHE A 29 12.06 -1.64 54.16
C PHE A 29 10.89 -0.68 53.92
N PRO A 30 9.74 -0.86 54.61
CA PRO A 30 8.51 -0.12 54.36
C PRO A 30 8.67 1.41 54.45
N ALA A 31 9.57 1.88 55.30
CA ALA A 31 9.85 3.30 55.50
C ALA A 31 10.45 4.01 54.27
N PHE A 32 11.01 3.26 53.31
CA PHE A 32 11.73 3.81 52.15
C PHE A 32 11.04 3.53 50.82
N GLU A 33 9.88 2.87 50.81
CA GLU A 33 9.23 2.42 49.58
C GLU A 33 8.81 3.60 48.68
N GLN A 34 8.17 4.62 49.24
CA GLN A 34 7.73 5.81 48.48
C GLN A 34 8.93 6.61 47.93
N GLN A 35 9.97 6.81 48.74
CA GLN A 35 11.19 7.52 48.32
C GLN A 35 11.91 6.77 47.20
N ALA A 36 11.94 5.43 47.25
CA ALA A 36 12.51 4.60 46.20
C ALA A 36 11.72 4.70 44.89
N ILE A 37 10.37 4.72 44.96
CA ILE A 37 9.51 4.91 43.79
C ILE A 37 9.76 6.29 43.15
N GLU A 38 9.85 7.36 43.94
CA GLU A 38 10.15 8.71 43.44
C GLU A 38 11.53 8.79 42.80
N PHE A 39 12.56 8.20 43.42
CA PHE A 39 13.91 8.15 42.88
C PHE A 39 13.98 7.41 41.53
N SER A 40 13.21 6.33 41.38
CA SER A 40 13.13 5.59 40.11
C SER A 40 12.50 6.40 38.97
N LYS A 41 11.59 7.33 39.29
CA LYS A 41 10.96 8.25 38.32
C LYS A 41 11.94 9.34 37.87
N GLN A 42 12.82 9.80 38.76
CA GLN A 42 13.79 10.86 38.47
C GLN A 42 14.95 10.41 37.57
N THR A 43 15.28 9.12 37.56
CA THR A 43 16.34 8.63 36.68
C THR A 43 15.87 8.74 35.22
N LYS A 44 16.71 9.24 34.31
CA LYS A 44 16.36 9.30 32.86
C LYS A 44 16.40 7.91 32.23
N LYS A 45 15.53 7.64 31.25
CA LYS A 45 15.61 6.41 30.42
C LYS A 45 16.60 6.69 29.29
N ARG A 46 17.53 5.77 29.04
CA ARG A 46 18.46 5.86 27.91
C ARG A 46 17.74 5.54 26.59
N TRP A 47 18.17 6.14 25.49
CA TRP A 47 17.49 6.08 24.19
C TRP A 47 17.32 4.64 23.65
N TYR A 48 18.29 3.75 23.89
CA TYR A 48 18.26 2.37 23.41
C TYR A 48 17.15 1.51 24.04
N HIS A 49 16.55 1.95 25.15
CA HIS A 49 15.39 1.28 25.73
C HIS A 49 14.11 1.43 24.89
N PHE A 50 14.16 2.24 23.82
CA PHE A 50 13.09 2.42 22.85
C PHE A 50 13.48 1.89 21.45
N SER A 51 14.52 1.05 21.37
CA SER A 51 15.00 0.47 20.11
C SER A 51 13.91 -0.28 19.33
N GLY A 52 12.98 -0.96 20.00
CA GLY A 52 11.83 -1.60 19.34
C GLY A 52 10.88 -0.61 18.67
N LEU A 53 10.63 0.54 19.30
CA LEU A 53 9.79 1.59 18.72
C LEU A 53 10.49 2.24 17.51
N MET A 54 11.80 2.44 17.59
CA MET A 54 12.61 2.94 16.48
C MET A 54 12.58 1.99 15.28
N LEU A 55 12.76 0.69 15.52
CA LEU A 55 12.68 -0.33 14.46
C LEU A 55 11.28 -0.38 13.83
N LEU A 56 10.22 -0.33 14.64
CA LEU A 56 8.85 -0.27 14.14
C LEU A 56 8.62 0.98 13.28
N SER A 57 9.10 2.14 13.74
CA SER A 57 8.95 3.39 13.00
C SER A 57 9.64 3.32 11.65
N ILE A 58 10.88 2.82 11.59
CA ILE A 58 11.62 2.63 10.33
C ILE A 58 10.85 1.68 9.41
N PHE A 59 10.31 0.59 9.94
CA PHE A 59 9.53 -0.37 9.15
C PHE A 59 8.26 0.26 8.57
N VAL A 60 7.49 1.00 9.37
CA VAL A 60 6.27 1.68 8.94
C VAL A 60 6.60 2.74 7.89
N ILE A 61 7.63 3.56 8.11
CA ILE A 61 8.08 4.58 7.15
C ILE A 61 8.52 3.91 5.83
N GLY A 62 9.27 2.81 5.91
CA GLY A 62 9.69 2.03 4.74
C GLY A 62 8.49 1.50 3.95
N ALA A 63 7.53 0.88 4.64
CA ALA A 63 6.32 0.34 4.02
C ALA A 63 5.49 1.43 3.33
N VAL A 64 5.24 2.56 4.00
CA VAL A 64 4.52 3.71 3.42
C VAL A 64 5.25 4.27 2.21
N THR A 65 6.58 4.38 2.28
CA THR A 65 7.39 4.88 1.17
C THR A 65 7.31 3.96 -0.05
N LEU A 66 7.35 2.65 0.14
CA LEU A 66 7.22 1.67 -0.94
C LEU A 66 5.84 1.73 -1.59
N VAL A 67 4.77 1.80 -0.78
CA VAL A 67 3.39 1.93 -1.29
C VAL A 67 3.24 3.24 -2.08
N TYR A 68 3.78 4.35 -1.57
CA TYR A 68 3.70 5.64 -2.26
C TYR A 68 4.46 5.65 -3.58
N LYS A 69 5.69 5.09 -3.61
CA LYS A 69 6.48 4.97 -4.84
C LYS A 69 5.80 4.07 -5.86
N GLY A 70 5.29 2.91 -5.45
CA GLY A 70 4.56 2.01 -6.34
C GLY A 70 3.29 2.65 -6.91
N SER A 71 2.56 3.42 -6.11
CA SER A 71 1.39 4.18 -6.59
C SER A 71 1.78 5.25 -7.63
N GLN A 72 2.86 6.00 -7.41
CA GLN A 72 3.34 6.97 -8.39
C GLN A 72 3.82 6.32 -9.69
N GLU A 73 4.55 5.21 -9.59
CA GLU A 73 5.03 4.47 -10.76
C GLU A 73 3.88 3.89 -11.57
N ASN A 74 2.88 3.28 -10.91
CA ASN A 74 1.68 2.79 -11.58
C ASN A 74 0.91 3.91 -12.26
N LYS A 75 0.73 5.06 -11.60
CA LYS A 75 0.07 6.21 -12.22
C LYS A 75 0.80 6.69 -13.47
N LYS A 76 2.12 6.84 -13.39
CA LYS A 76 2.96 7.20 -14.55
C LYS A 76 2.87 6.16 -15.67
N ARG A 77 2.87 4.86 -15.33
CA ARG A 77 2.71 3.77 -16.28
C ARG A 77 1.38 3.88 -17.01
N MET A 78 0.29 4.07 -16.29
CA MET A 78 -1.04 4.20 -16.90
C MET A 78 -1.17 5.46 -17.77
N ASP A 79 -0.64 6.60 -17.32
CA ASP A 79 -0.60 7.84 -18.11
C ASP A 79 0.19 7.65 -19.41
N ASN A 80 1.33 6.94 -19.34
CA ASN A 80 2.15 6.61 -20.51
C ASN A 80 1.46 5.63 -21.45
N ASN A 81 0.84 4.56 -20.93
CA ASN A 81 0.12 3.57 -21.72
C ASN A 81 -1.07 4.22 -22.46
N LEU A 82 -1.76 5.17 -21.81
CA LEU A 82 -2.85 5.89 -22.45
C LEU A 82 -2.36 6.88 -23.52
N ALA A 83 -1.21 7.54 -23.29
CA ALA A 83 -0.62 8.44 -24.26
C ALA A 83 -0.13 7.69 -25.51
N ALA A 84 0.44 6.50 -25.31
CA ALA A 84 0.97 5.63 -26.35
C ALA A 84 0.01 4.50 -26.76
N ILE A 85 -1.31 4.71 -26.59
CA ILE A 85 -2.31 3.68 -26.88
C ILE A 85 -2.27 3.27 -28.36
N GLN A 86 -2.29 1.97 -28.60
CA GLN A 86 -2.13 1.35 -29.91
C GLN A 86 -3.27 0.37 -30.19
N PRO A 87 -3.48 -0.01 -31.47
CA PRO A 87 -4.33 -1.14 -31.82
C PRO A 87 -3.96 -2.40 -31.03
N ASN A 88 -4.96 -3.22 -30.74
CA ASN A 88 -4.90 -4.44 -29.95
C ASN A 88 -4.53 -4.28 -28.46
N CYS A 89 -4.48 -3.05 -27.93
CA CYS A 89 -4.48 -2.82 -26.49
C CYS A 89 -5.87 -3.14 -25.90
N VAL A 90 -5.91 -3.66 -24.67
CA VAL A 90 -7.16 -3.87 -23.92
C VAL A 90 -7.20 -2.87 -22.77
N ILE A 91 -8.32 -2.16 -22.64
CA ILE A 91 -8.60 -1.24 -21.54
C ILE A 91 -9.59 -1.91 -20.60
N PHE A 92 -9.19 -2.13 -19.36
CA PHE A 92 -10.05 -2.67 -18.31
C PHE A 92 -10.66 -1.55 -17.50
N TYR A 93 -11.98 -1.56 -17.29
CA TYR A 93 -12.66 -0.46 -16.61
C TYR A 93 -13.91 -0.89 -15.84
N HIS A 94 -14.29 -0.04 -14.88
CA HIS A 94 -15.55 -0.12 -14.15
C HIS A 94 -16.69 0.42 -15.01
N LYS A 95 -17.65 -0.43 -15.38
CA LYS A 95 -18.84 -0.01 -16.14
C LYS A 95 -19.90 0.59 -15.22
N ALA A 96 -20.10 -0.02 -14.05
CA ALA A 96 -21.02 0.41 -13.01
C ALA A 96 -20.48 -0.01 -11.63
N GLU A 97 -21.22 0.30 -10.55
CA GLU A 97 -20.89 -0.15 -9.19
C GLU A 97 -20.76 -1.67 -9.17
N ASP A 98 -19.60 -2.17 -8.73
CA ASP A 98 -19.22 -3.58 -8.71
C ASP A 98 -19.31 -4.33 -10.06
N VAL A 99 -19.33 -3.63 -11.20
CA VAL A 99 -19.35 -4.27 -12.53
C VAL A 99 -18.12 -3.85 -13.34
N ASN A 100 -17.26 -4.82 -13.63
CA ASN A 100 -16.04 -4.68 -14.40
C ASN A 100 -16.23 -5.25 -15.81
N THR A 101 -15.65 -4.57 -16.79
CA THR A 101 -15.58 -5.04 -18.17
C THR A 101 -14.26 -4.61 -18.83
N SER A 102 -14.08 -4.99 -20.08
CA SER A 102 -12.94 -4.61 -20.91
C SER A 102 -13.38 -4.10 -22.27
N MET A 103 -12.51 -3.38 -22.95
CA MET A 103 -12.68 -2.99 -24.35
C MET A 103 -11.37 -3.15 -25.11
N LEU A 104 -11.45 -3.69 -26.32
CA LEU A 104 -10.31 -3.90 -27.21
C LEU A 104 -10.18 -2.71 -28.16
N VAL A 105 -9.00 -2.12 -28.26
CA VAL A 105 -8.71 -1.03 -29.18
C VAL A 105 -8.54 -1.58 -30.59
N SER A 106 -9.43 -1.20 -31.52
CA SER A 106 -9.34 -1.59 -32.92
C SER A 106 -8.35 -0.71 -33.67
N ARG A 107 -8.48 0.61 -33.50
CA ARG A 107 -7.65 1.61 -34.18
C ARG A 107 -7.64 2.94 -33.44
N VAL A 108 -6.60 3.72 -33.68
CA VAL A 108 -6.42 5.05 -33.08
C VAL A 108 -6.21 6.05 -34.22
N VAL A 109 -7.06 7.07 -34.29
CA VAL A 109 -6.97 8.13 -35.30
C VAL A 109 -6.89 9.47 -34.59
N ALA A 110 -5.72 10.11 -34.65
CA ALA A 110 -5.42 11.34 -33.92
C ALA A 110 -5.75 11.23 -32.41
N ASP A 111 -6.80 11.91 -31.97
CA ASP A 111 -7.28 11.92 -30.57
C ASP A 111 -8.47 11.01 -30.31
N THR A 112 -8.93 10.27 -31.32
CA THR A 112 -10.05 9.33 -31.21
C THR A 112 -9.54 7.90 -31.15
N VAL A 113 -9.99 7.16 -30.15
CA VAL A 113 -9.71 5.74 -29.94
C VAL A 113 -10.99 4.97 -30.27
N PHE A 114 -10.90 4.08 -31.25
CA PHE A 114 -11.99 3.20 -31.63
C PHE A 114 -11.81 1.87 -30.91
N VAL A 115 -12.90 1.34 -30.36
CA VAL A 115 -12.88 0.17 -29.48
C VAL A 115 -14.09 -0.74 -29.71
N HIS A 116 -13.89 -2.03 -29.47
CA HIS A 116 -14.96 -3.00 -29.31
C HIS A 116 -15.14 -3.29 -27.82
N GLU A 117 -16.33 -3.02 -27.28
CA GLU A 117 -16.66 -3.37 -25.90
C GLU A 117 -16.82 -4.89 -25.77
N ASN A 118 -16.32 -5.45 -24.67
CA ASN A 118 -16.55 -6.84 -24.34
C ASN A 118 -18.05 -7.09 -24.11
N SER A 119 -18.58 -8.11 -24.78
CA SER A 119 -19.99 -8.50 -24.65
C SER A 119 -20.34 -9.06 -23.26
N ARG A 120 -19.35 -9.41 -22.44
CA ARG A 120 -19.50 -9.90 -21.07
C ARG A 120 -19.13 -8.81 -20.06
N SER A 121 -19.61 -8.98 -18.83
CA SER A 121 -19.20 -8.17 -17.69
C SER A 121 -19.18 -9.05 -16.44
N THR A 122 -18.39 -8.70 -15.44
CA THR A 122 -18.19 -9.51 -14.23
C THR A 122 -18.09 -8.63 -12.99
N ASN A 123 -18.47 -9.17 -11.83
CA ASN A 123 -18.24 -8.49 -10.55
C ASN A 123 -16.85 -8.80 -9.99
N GLY A 124 -16.13 -9.73 -10.61
CA GLY A 124 -14.74 -10.07 -10.30
C GLY A 124 -13.75 -9.29 -11.16
N SER A 125 -12.58 -9.88 -11.37
CA SER A 125 -11.55 -9.29 -12.23
C SER A 125 -11.96 -9.38 -13.70
N ALA A 126 -11.94 -8.26 -14.43
CA ALA A 126 -12.25 -8.25 -15.87
C ALA A 126 -11.26 -9.07 -16.72
N TYR A 127 -10.07 -9.36 -16.20
CA TYR A 127 -9.14 -10.32 -16.82
C TYR A 127 -9.73 -11.73 -17.02
N GLN A 128 -10.75 -12.11 -16.23
CA GLN A 128 -11.39 -13.42 -16.35
C GLN A 128 -12.31 -13.55 -17.56
N ILE A 129 -12.68 -12.42 -18.17
CA ILE A 129 -13.57 -12.37 -19.34
C ILE A 129 -12.85 -11.82 -20.58
N ASP A 130 -11.54 -11.59 -20.50
CA ASP A 130 -10.70 -11.14 -21.60
C ASP A 130 -10.45 -12.28 -22.59
N ASP A 131 -11.35 -12.42 -23.54
CA ASP A 131 -11.27 -13.38 -24.64
C ASP A 131 -11.58 -12.65 -25.94
N SER A 132 -10.75 -12.88 -26.96
CA SER A 132 -10.93 -12.36 -28.33
C SER A 132 -12.37 -12.53 -28.84
N ASP A 133 -13.01 -13.66 -28.53
CA ASP A 133 -14.34 -13.97 -29.01
C ASP A 133 -15.42 -13.04 -28.44
N ASN A 134 -15.15 -12.40 -27.31
CA ASN A 134 -16.10 -11.52 -26.64
C ASN A 134 -16.13 -10.10 -27.23
N TYR A 135 -15.19 -9.74 -28.10
CA TYR A 135 -15.05 -8.39 -28.70
C TYR A 135 -15.67 -8.25 -30.10
N LYS A 136 -16.68 -9.06 -30.44
CA LYS A 136 -17.35 -9.05 -31.77
C LYS A 136 -18.44 -7.99 -31.93
N GLY A 137 -18.62 -7.13 -30.94
CA GLY A 137 -19.64 -6.08 -30.93
C GLY A 137 -19.37 -4.95 -31.93
N PRO A 138 -20.32 -4.02 -32.11
CA PRO A 138 -20.11 -2.84 -32.94
C PRO A 138 -18.94 -2.00 -32.42
N GLU A 139 -18.19 -1.38 -33.33
CA GLU A 139 -17.13 -0.43 -32.99
C GLU A 139 -17.77 0.83 -32.38
N THR A 140 -17.27 1.23 -31.21
CA THR A 140 -17.58 2.50 -30.56
C THR A 140 -16.33 3.36 -30.49
N PHE A 141 -16.45 4.61 -30.08
CA PHE A 141 -15.29 5.50 -30.00
C PHE A 141 -15.30 6.33 -28.74
N PHE A 142 -14.10 6.65 -28.26
CA PHE A 142 -13.86 7.55 -27.14
C PHE A 142 -12.77 8.53 -27.50
N MET A 143 -12.87 9.76 -26.98
CA MET A 143 -11.78 10.71 -27.09
C MET A 143 -10.69 10.38 -26.07
N LYS A 144 -9.41 10.57 -26.41
CA LYS A 144 -8.30 10.42 -25.46
C LYS A 144 -8.47 11.28 -24.21
N SER A 145 -9.08 12.46 -24.34
CA SER A 145 -9.40 13.33 -23.20
C SER A 145 -10.43 12.70 -22.25
N GLU A 146 -11.40 11.97 -22.77
CA GLU A 146 -12.39 11.25 -21.96
C GLU A 146 -11.76 10.07 -21.24
N LEU A 147 -10.94 9.27 -21.92
CA LEU A 147 -10.20 8.18 -21.30
C LEU A 147 -9.22 8.69 -20.22
N LYS A 148 -8.60 9.86 -20.43
CA LYS A 148 -7.77 10.53 -19.40
C LYS A 148 -8.59 10.92 -18.17
N LYS A 149 -9.82 11.38 -18.37
CA LYS A 149 -10.74 11.68 -17.29
C LYS A 149 -11.13 10.42 -16.53
N TRP A 150 -11.46 9.33 -17.24
CA TRP A 150 -11.78 8.05 -16.62
C TRP A 150 -10.60 7.47 -15.84
N LEU A 151 -9.38 7.65 -16.32
CA LEU A 151 -8.16 7.28 -15.60
C LEU A 151 -7.99 8.11 -14.32
N ALA A 152 -8.19 9.42 -14.40
CA ALA A 152 -8.10 10.32 -13.24
C ALA A 152 -9.18 10.05 -12.18
N GLU A 153 -10.36 9.59 -12.60
CA GLU A 153 -11.48 9.19 -11.73
C GLU A 153 -11.31 7.78 -11.15
N GLY A 154 -10.27 7.03 -11.56
CA GLY A 154 -10.05 5.65 -11.12
C GLY A 154 -11.02 4.63 -11.74
N LYS A 155 -11.70 5.01 -12.84
CA LYS A 155 -12.62 4.12 -13.57
C LYS A 155 -11.86 3.09 -14.41
N ILE A 156 -10.69 3.45 -14.94
CA ILE A 156 -9.81 2.53 -15.67
C ILE A 156 -8.89 1.83 -14.66
N ASN A 157 -8.89 0.50 -14.72
CA ASN A 157 -8.12 -0.38 -13.84
C ASN A 157 -6.75 -0.71 -14.42
N ASP A 158 -6.68 -1.01 -15.71
CA ASP A 158 -5.42 -1.28 -16.39
C ASP A 158 -5.55 -1.05 -17.90
N ILE A 159 -4.40 -0.89 -18.55
CA ILE A 159 -4.26 -0.84 -20.01
C ILE A 159 -3.10 -1.75 -20.38
N THR A 160 -3.38 -2.80 -21.14
CA THR A 160 -2.36 -3.76 -21.59
C THR A 160 -1.54 -3.22 -22.74
N GLU A 161 -0.34 -3.79 -22.89
CA GLU A 161 0.40 -3.71 -24.15
C GLU A 161 -0.39 -4.39 -25.27
N PRO A 162 -0.12 -4.05 -26.55
CA PRO A 162 -0.79 -4.66 -27.69
C PRO A 162 -0.72 -6.18 -27.62
N GLN A 163 -1.87 -6.83 -27.52
CA GLN A 163 -1.94 -8.28 -27.51
C GLN A 163 -1.93 -8.81 -28.94
N THR A 164 -1.31 -9.97 -29.13
CA THR A 164 -1.43 -10.73 -30.37
C THR A 164 -2.45 -11.83 -30.10
N TYR A 165 -3.72 -11.59 -30.45
CA TYR A 165 -4.68 -12.68 -30.50
C TYR A 165 -4.34 -13.50 -31.75
N ALA A 166 -4.07 -14.79 -31.56
CA ALA A 166 -3.88 -15.69 -32.69
C ALA A 166 -5.20 -15.77 -33.46
N GLU A 167 -5.15 -15.47 -34.76
CA GLU A 167 -6.27 -15.63 -35.69
C GLU A 167 -6.73 -17.08 -35.82
#